data_AF-F5L6P8-F1
#
_entry.id   AF-F5L6P8-F1
#
_cell.length_a   1.000
_cell.length_b   1.000
_cell.length_c   1.000
_cell.angle_alpha   90.00
_cell.angle_beta   90.00
_cell.angle_gamma   90.00
#
_symmetry.space_group_name_H-M   'P 1'
#
loop_
_entity.id
_entity.type
_entity.pdbx_description
1 polymer ?
#
loop_
_entity_poly.entity_id
_entity_poly.type
_entity_poly.pdbx_seq_one_letter_code
_entity_poly.pdbx_strand_id
1 'polypeptide(L)' 'MFKRATIFFDRLMQRYLPDPFLLAVLLTFVVFLLGWGLTESTPINMLQYWGEGFWDLLAFAMQMSLVLSTC' A
#
# COMPACT_ATOMS: atom_id res chain seq x y z
N MET A 1 -7.14 -33.53 -6.84
CA MET A 1 -7.08 -33.18 -5.40
C MET A 1 -6.70 -31.72 -5.15
N PHE A 2 -5.65 -31.17 -5.78
CA PHE A 2 -5.21 -29.78 -5.59
C PHE A 2 -6.24 -28.69 -5.92
N LYS A 3 -7.10 -28.87 -6.94
CA LYS A 3 -8.11 -27.87 -7.32
C LYS A 3 -9.04 -27.44 -6.18
N ARG A 4 -9.44 -28.34 -5.27
CA ARG A 4 -10.30 -27.99 -4.13
C ARG A 4 -9.58 -27.12 -3.10
N ALA A 5 -8.31 -27.41 -2.84
CA ALA A 5 -7.49 -26.59 -1.95
C ALA A 5 -7.25 -25.21 -2.55
N THR A 6 -6.89 -25.12 -3.84
CA THR A 6 -6.71 -23.83 -4.52
C THR A 6 -7.96 -22.97 -4.51
N ILE A 7 -9.15 -23.54 -4.76
CA ILE A 7 -10.42 -22.78 -4.71
C ILE A 7 -10.82 -22.36 -3.28
N PHE A 8 -10.40 -23.13 -2.26
CA PHE A 8 -10.59 -22.74 -0.86
C PHE A 8 -9.69 -21.56 -0.49
N PHE A 9 -8.39 -21.63 -0.84
CA PHE A 9 -7.46 -20.52 -0.66
C PHE A 9 -7.86 -19.29 -1.49
N ASP A 10 -8.32 -19.47 -2.73
CA ASP A 10 -8.75 -18.39 -3.61
C ASP A 10 -10.05 -17.72 -3.10
N ARG A 11 -11.01 -18.48 -2.56
CA ARG A 11 -12.19 -17.88 -1.88
C ARG A 11 -11.84 -17.19 -0.57
N LEU A 12 -10.84 -17.69 0.16
CA LEU A 12 -10.33 -17.02 1.36
C LEU A 12 -9.61 -15.72 0.96
N MET A 13 -8.75 -15.79 -0.05
CA MET A 13 -8.01 -14.68 -0.64
C MET A 13 -8.96 -13.60 -1.16
N GLN A 14 -9.96 -13.94 -1.96
CA GLN A 14 -10.95 -12.97 -2.47
C GLN A 14 -11.84 -12.35 -1.37
N ARG A 15 -12.00 -13.01 -0.21
CA ARG A 15 -12.82 -12.50 0.91
C ARG A 15 -12.02 -11.70 1.94
N TYR A 16 -10.73 -12.02 2.10
CA TYR A 16 -9.80 -11.35 3.03
C TYR A 16 -8.87 -10.33 2.36
N LEU A 17 -8.62 -10.47 1.06
CA LEU A 17 -8.13 -9.42 0.17
C LEU A 17 -9.33 -8.87 -0.60
N PRO A 18 -10.22 -8.07 0.04
CA PRO A 18 -11.02 -7.15 -0.73
C PRO A 18 -10.03 -6.34 -1.54
N ASP A 19 -10.30 -6.20 -2.83
CA ASP A 19 -9.51 -5.48 -3.84
C ASP A 19 -8.22 -4.80 -3.34
N PRO A 20 -7.03 -5.10 -3.90
CA PRO A 20 -5.75 -4.57 -3.40
C PRO A 20 -5.73 -3.06 -3.12
N PHE A 21 -6.49 -2.26 -3.88
CA PHE A 21 -6.66 -0.83 -3.63
C PHE A 21 -7.41 -0.55 -2.32
N LEU A 22 -8.47 -1.29 -2.02
CA LEU A 22 -9.24 -1.16 -0.79
C LEU A 22 -8.36 -1.45 0.44
N LEU A 23 -7.48 -2.46 0.36
CA LEU A 23 -6.53 -2.76 1.42
C LEU A 23 -5.52 -1.61 1.62
N ALA A 24 -5.01 -1.03 0.54
CA ALA A 24 -4.10 0.12 0.61
C ALA A 24 -4.78 1.35 1.25
N VAL A 25 -6.03 1.64 0.89
CA VAL A 25 -6.81 2.73 1.49
C VAL A 25 -7.03 2.48 2.98
N LEU A 26 -7.44 1.27 3.36
CA LEU A 26 -7.65 0.90 4.76
C LEU A 26 -6.36 1.03 5.59
N LEU A 27 -5.23 0.55 5.05
CA LEU A 27 -3.92 0.74 5.69
C LEU A 27 -3.56 2.21 5.84
N THR A 28 -3.86 3.05 4.83
CA THR A 28 -3.60 4.49 4.90
C THR A 28 -4.37 5.13 6.05
N PHE A 29 -5.64 4.75 6.23
CA PHE A 29 -6.45 5.18 7.39
C PHE A 29 -5.88 4.69 8.72
N VAL A 30 -5.46 3.42 8.79
CA VAL A 30 -4.85 2.86 10.01
C VAL A 30 -3.57 3.61 10.38
N VAL A 31 -2.67 3.83 9.41
CA VAL A 31 -1.43 4.58 9.62
C VAL A 31 -1.71 6.02 10.03
N PHE A 32 -2.72 6.66 9.45
CA PHE A 32 -3.11 8.01 9.83
C PHE A 32 -3.64 8.09 11.28
N LEU A 33 -4.49 7.14 11.68
CA LEU A 33 -5.02 7.05 13.06
C LEU A 33 -3.91 6.74 14.08
N LEU A 34 -3.00 5.82 13.73
CA LEU A 34 -1.85 5.50 14.57
C LEU A 34 -0.88 6.69 14.65
N GLY A 35 -0.66 7.41 13.54
CA GLY A 35 0.20 8.58 13.48
C GLY A 35 -0.33 9.76 14.30
N TRP A 36 -1.64 9.96 14.31
CA TRP A 36 -2.29 10.93 15.21
C TRP A 36 -2.24 10.45 16.68
N GLY A 37 -2.51 9.17 16.94
CA GLY A 37 -2.59 8.65 18.31
C GLY A 37 -1.23 8.45 19.01
N LEU A 38 -0.15 8.15 18.26
CA LEU A 38 1.15 7.76 18.81
C LEU A 38 2.23 8.85 18.69
N THR A 39 2.03 9.85 17.82
CA THR A 39 3.03 10.89 17.56
C THR A 39 2.43 12.27 17.84
N GLU A 40 3.22 13.19 18.41
CA GLU A 40 2.87 14.62 18.54
C GLU A 40 2.88 15.36 17.18
N SER A 41 2.66 14.64 16.08
CA SER A 41 2.60 15.17 14.73
C SER A 41 1.20 15.68 14.46
N THR A 42 1.08 16.91 13.96
CA THR A 42 -0.20 17.46 13.52
C THR A 42 -0.74 16.64 12.33
N PRO A 43 -2.07 16.64 12.10
CA PRO A 43 -2.68 15.98 10.93
C PRO A 43 -2.08 16.43 9.59
N ILE A 44 -1.59 17.68 9.54
CA ILE A 44 -0.89 18.27 8.39
C ILE A 44 0.47 17.60 8.14
N ASN A 45 1.23 17.31 9.20
CA ASN A 45 2.53 16.65 9.05
C ASN A 45 2.36 15.21 8.53
N MET A 46 1.32 14.49 8.95
CA MET A 46 1.00 13.15 8.43
C MET A 46 0.68 13.16 6.94
N LEU A 47 -0.08 14.16 6.47
CA LEU A 47 -0.35 14.36 5.05
C LEU A 47 0.93 14.69 4.27
N GLN A 48 1.82 15.50 4.85
CA GLN A 48 3.10 15.84 4.24
C GLN A 48 4.01 14.61 4.09
N TYR A 49 4.13 13.77 5.13
CA TYR A 49 4.91 12.53 5.06
C TYR A 49 4.35 11.54 4.03
N TRP A 50 3.03 11.43 3.96
CA TRP A 50 2.38 10.59 2.95
C TRP A 50 2.64 11.11 1.52
N GLY A 51 2.52 12.43 1.33
CA GLY A 51 2.76 13.09 0.05
C GLY A 51 4.21 12.98 -0.42
N GLU A 52 5.17 13.38 0.41
CA GLU A 52 6.60 13.30 0.08
C GLU A 52 7.03 11.86 -0.24
N GLY A 53 6.62 10.89 0.58
CA GLY A 53 6.92 9.48 0.34
C GLY A 53 6.32 8.94 -0.98
N PHE A 54 5.11 9.37 -1.34
CA PHE A 54 4.49 8.98 -2.62
C PHE A 54 5.30 9.50 -3.83
N TRP A 55 5.71 10.77 -3.80
CA TRP A 55 6.48 11.37 -4.88
C TRP A 55 7.89 10.80 -5.01
N ASP A 56 8.54 10.48 -3.88
CA ASP A 56 9.84 9.81 -3.88
C ASP A 56 9.78 8.41 -4.48
N LEU A 57 8.75 7.63 -4.11
CA LEU A 57 8.52 6.30 -4.70
C LEU A 57 8.23 6.38 -6.20
N LEU A 58 7.48 7.39 -6.64
CA LEU A 58 7.22 7.63 -8.06
C LEU A 58 8.50 7.97 -8.83
N ALA A 59 9.32 8.88 -8.29
CA ALA A 59 10.59 9.26 -8.88
C ALA A 59 11.54 8.05 -8.95
N PHE A 60 11.62 7.26 -7.89
CA PHE A 60 12.39 6.02 -7.85
C PHE A 60 11.90 5.01 -8.90
N ALA A 61 10.59 4.79 -9.00
CA ALA A 61 10.02 3.86 -9.98
C ALA A 61 10.32 4.28 -11.43
N MET A 62 10.27 5.59 -11.72
CA MET A 62 10.63 6.14 -13.04
C MET A 62 12.11 5.93 -13.36
N GLN A 63 12.99 6.16 -12.39
CA GLN A 63 14.42 5.94 -12.58
C GLN A 63 14.73 4.46 -12.86
N MET A 64 14.14 3.55 -12.08
CA MET A 64 14.35 2.11 -12.25
C MET A 64 13.76 1.58 -13.57
N SER A 65 12.60 2.10 -14.01
CA SER A 65 12.01 1.70 -15.29
C SER A 65 12.85 2.15 -16.49
N LEU A 66 13.42 3.37 -16.44
CA LEU A 66 14.34 3.87 -17.44
C LEU A 66 15.64 3.07 -17.51
N VAL A 67 16.20 2.70 -16.36
CA VAL A 67 17.40 1.83 -16.30
C VAL A 67 17.10 0.48 -16.94
N LEU A 68 15.99 -0.17 -16.57
CA LEU A 68 15.58 -1.45 -17.15
C LEU A 68 15.36 -1.36 -18.67
N SER A 69 14.79 -0.26 -19.16
CA SER A 69 14.54 -0.06 -20.59
C SER A 69 15.82 0.22 -21.40
N THR A 70 16.89 0.65 -20.76
CA THR A 70 18.15 1.01 -21.43
C THR A 70 19.15 -0.15 -21.46
N CYS A 71 19.01 -1.13 -20.56
CA CYS A 71 19.81 -2.36 -20.49
C CYS A 71 19.27 -3.47 -21.41
#